data_AF-A0A9P5RZY4-F1
#
_entry.id   AF-A0A9P5RZY4-F1
#
_cell.length_a   1.000
_cell.length_b   1.000
_cell.length_c   1.000
_cell.angle_alpha   90.00
_cell.angle_beta   90.00
_cell.angle_gamma   90.00
#
_symmetry.space_group_name_H-M   'P 1'
#
loop_
_entity.id
_entity.type
_entity.pdbx_description
1 polymer ?
#
loop_
_entity_poly.entity_id
_entity_poly.type
_entity_poly.pdbx_seq_one_letter_code
_entity_poly.pdbx_strand_id
1 'polypeptide(L)'
;MLLSKFAFLTVIALVLLATKLTNCLITSLGSNPGNIAYARSKPANEILDASIKADQLTLDDDTWTTFGLVEQPTADEGLIPAYFSTLVKSERYNTKTNIMWGITKDEARLYVPLYFPHPISITGAAGALKLIFDRTSTGRVCHSAETQPVFASGASVPGYSQIGDDARFARQVVDRLATFAKTDNPNPQPGLVGVESRNLDVTSVQ
;
A
#
# COMPACT_ATOMS: atom_id res chain seq x y z
N MET A 1 7.84 -22.55 -15.00
CA MET A 1 8.48 -21.69 -16.03
C MET A 1 7.62 -20.49 -16.49
N LEU A 2 6.33 -20.37 -16.09
CA LEU A 2 5.50 -19.18 -16.39
C LEU A 2 5.76 -17.97 -15.47
N LEU A 3 6.10 -18.21 -14.19
CA LEU A 3 6.35 -17.15 -13.20
C LEU A 3 7.58 -16.27 -13.50
N SER A 4 8.59 -16.79 -14.19
CA SER A 4 9.80 -16.01 -14.51
C SER A 4 9.58 -15.01 -15.64
N LYS A 5 8.66 -15.27 -16.57
CA LYS A 5 8.33 -14.36 -17.69
C LYS A 5 7.47 -13.17 -17.24
N PHE A 6 6.55 -13.39 -16.29
CA PHE A 6 5.75 -12.30 -15.71
C PHE A 6 6.60 -11.29 -14.95
N ALA A 7 7.55 -11.75 -14.13
CA ALA A 7 8.43 -10.87 -13.36
C ALA A 7 9.32 -9.98 -14.26
N PHE A 8 9.71 -10.45 -15.44
CA PHE A 8 10.55 -9.68 -16.36
C PHE A 8 9.77 -8.56 -17.08
N LEU A 9 8.51 -8.81 -17.45
CA LEU A 9 7.64 -7.78 -18.02
C LEU A 9 7.28 -6.67 -17.01
N THR A 10 7.05 -7.01 -15.74
CA THR A 10 6.76 -6.02 -14.69
C THR A 10 7.94 -5.08 -14.43
N VAL A 11 9.19 -5.57 -14.51
CA VAL A 11 10.39 -4.75 -14.27
C VAL A 11 10.63 -3.74 -15.40
N ILE A 12 10.45 -4.15 -16.67
CA ILE A 12 10.61 -3.23 -17.81
C ILE A 12 9.49 -2.18 -17.82
N ALA A 13 8.26 -2.56 -17.49
CA ALA A 13 7.15 -1.62 -17.37
C ALA A 13 7.41 -0.54 -16.30
N LEU A 14 8.06 -0.89 -15.19
CA LEU A 14 8.32 0.05 -14.09
C LEU A 14 9.34 1.15 -14.45
N VAL A 15 10.44 0.80 -15.14
CA VAL A 15 11.47 1.79 -15.57
C VAL A 15 10.91 2.75 -16.61
N LEU A 16 10.08 2.24 -17.53
CA LEU A 16 9.44 3.04 -18.56
C LEU A 16 8.41 4.02 -17.97
N LEU A 17 7.69 3.60 -16.92
CA LEU A 17 6.71 4.44 -16.24
C LEU A 17 7.37 5.66 -15.58
N ALA A 18 8.48 5.48 -14.86
CA ALA A 18 9.15 6.58 -14.17
C ALA A 18 9.71 7.65 -15.13
N THR A 19 10.30 7.21 -16.25
CA THR A 19 10.79 8.11 -17.29
C THR A 19 9.65 8.86 -17.96
N LYS A 20 8.56 8.15 -18.29
CA LYS A 20 7.35 8.73 -18.88
C LYS A 20 6.71 9.77 -17.96
N LEU A 21 6.50 9.42 -16.68
CA LEU A 21 5.92 10.32 -15.69
C LEU A 21 6.76 11.59 -15.51
N THR A 22 8.09 11.44 -15.40
CA THR A 22 9.01 12.59 -15.31
C THR A 22 8.92 13.49 -16.54
N ASN A 23 8.81 12.92 -17.74
CA ASN A 23 8.64 13.68 -18.96
C ASN A 23 7.28 14.40 -19.00
N CYS A 24 6.20 13.74 -18.58
CA CYS A 24 4.87 14.33 -18.46
C CYS A 24 4.86 15.49 -17.46
N LEU A 25 5.56 15.37 -16.33
CA LEU A 25 5.72 16.43 -15.34
C LEU A 25 6.45 17.64 -15.93
N ILE A 26 7.64 17.44 -16.50
CA ILE A 26 8.47 18.53 -17.06
C ILE A 26 7.74 19.22 -18.21
N THR A 27 7.04 18.45 -19.05
CA THR A 27 6.21 18.99 -20.14
C THR A 27 5.01 19.77 -19.60
N SER A 28 4.38 19.30 -18.53
CA SER A 28 3.25 19.98 -17.88
C SER A 28 3.65 21.32 -17.25
N LEU A 29 4.91 21.47 -16.85
CA LEU A 29 5.50 22.75 -16.42
C LEU A 29 5.81 23.69 -17.60
N GLY A 30 5.58 23.27 -18.85
CA GLY A 30 5.87 24.05 -20.06
C GLY A 30 7.34 24.00 -20.48
N SER A 31 8.06 22.93 -20.13
CA SER A 31 9.48 22.76 -20.45
C SER A 31 9.75 21.52 -21.30
N ASN A 32 10.94 21.46 -21.90
CA ASN A 32 11.37 20.29 -22.67
C ASN A 32 11.76 19.13 -21.72
N PRO A 33 11.41 17.88 -22.05
CA PRO A 33 11.83 16.70 -21.29
C PRO A 33 13.33 16.71 -20.96
N GLY A 34 13.68 16.33 -19.73
CA GLY A 34 15.07 16.31 -19.24
C GLY A 34 15.58 17.61 -18.63
N ASN A 35 14.86 18.73 -18.72
CA ASN A 35 15.27 19.98 -18.07
C ASN A 35 14.90 20.03 -16.57
N ILE A 36 15.58 19.21 -15.77
CA ILE A 36 15.34 19.12 -14.31
C ILE A 36 15.64 20.44 -13.60
N ALA A 37 16.59 21.23 -14.09
CA ALA A 37 16.91 22.54 -13.53
C ALA A 37 15.71 23.49 -13.60
N TYR A 38 14.93 23.44 -14.68
CA TYR A 38 13.70 24.22 -14.81
C TYR A 38 12.67 23.83 -13.76
N ALA A 39 12.42 22.53 -13.58
CA ALA A 39 11.50 22.05 -12.53
C ALA A 39 11.94 22.54 -11.14
N ARG A 40 13.24 22.46 -10.82
CA ARG A 40 13.78 22.93 -9.53
C ARG A 40 13.61 24.44 -9.27
N SER A 41 13.44 25.25 -10.31
CA SER A 41 13.19 26.69 -10.17
C SER A 41 11.74 27.06 -9.90
N LYS A 42 10.81 26.09 -9.96
CA LYS A 42 9.37 26.35 -9.81
C LYS A 42 8.94 26.35 -8.35
N PRO A 43 7.93 27.17 -8.00
CA PRO A 43 7.32 27.11 -6.68
C PRO A 43 6.56 25.79 -6.50
N ALA A 44 6.39 25.37 -5.24
CA ALA A 44 5.80 24.07 -4.92
C ALA A 44 4.38 23.86 -5.47
N ASN A 45 3.57 24.93 -5.56
CA ASN A 45 2.22 24.85 -6.13
C ASN A 45 2.24 24.56 -7.64
N GLU A 46 3.15 25.16 -8.41
CA GLU A 46 3.31 24.84 -9.84
C GLU A 46 3.77 23.39 -10.04
N ILE A 47 4.64 22.89 -9.16
CA ILE A 47 5.04 21.47 -9.18
C ILE A 47 3.85 20.57 -8.89
N LEU A 48 3.05 20.87 -7.87
CA LEU A 48 1.87 20.07 -7.52
C LEU A 48 0.85 20.03 -8.65
N ASP A 49 0.52 21.17 -9.25
CA ASP A 49 -0.42 21.25 -10.37
C ASP A 49 0.08 20.45 -11.58
N ALA A 50 1.39 20.54 -11.87
CA ALA A 50 1.99 19.77 -12.95
C ALA A 50 2.05 18.27 -12.66
N SER A 51 2.28 17.85 -11.40
CA SER A 51 2.21 16.46 -10.98
C SER A 51 0.82 15.88 -11.16
N ILE A 52 -0.24 16.57 -10.70
CA ILE A 52 -1.63 16.13 -10.90
C ILE A 52 -1.94 15.93 -12.39
N LYS A 53 -1.47 16.86 -13.24
CA LYS A 53 -1.66 16.75 -14.69
C LYS A 53 -0.85 15.60 -15.30
N ALA A 54 0.39 15.41 -14.86
CA ALA A 54 1.25 14.32 -15.33
C ALA A 54 0.68 12.95 -14.94
N ASP A 55 0.11 12.85 -13.73
CA ASP A 55 -0.57 11.66 -13.26
C ASP A 55 -1.77 11.36 -14.16
N GLN A 56 -2.65 12.33 -14.39
CA GLN A 56 -3.81 12.15 -15.27
C GLN A 56 -3.39 11.71 -16.68
N LEU A 57 -2.38 12.34 -17.28
CA LEU A 57 -1.87 11.94 -18.60
C LEU A 57 -1.30 10.53 -18.61
N THR A 58 -0.63 10.13 -17.53
CA THR A 58 -0.08 8.78 -17.40
C THR A 58 -1.19 7.75 -17.30
N LEU A 59 -2.24 8.07 -16.55
CA LEU A 59 -3.43 7.24 -16.34
C LEU A 59 -4.31 7.13 -17.59
N ASP A 60 -4.43 8.21 -18.36
CA ASP A 60 -5.17 8.20 -19.63
C ASP A 60 -4.49 7.31 -20.69
N ASP A 61 -3.16 7.25 -20.68
CA ASP A 61 -2.37 6.42 -21.60
C ASP A 61 -2.16 4.99 -21.07
N ASP A 62 -2.31 4.76 -19.76
CA ASP A 62 -2.16 3.44 -19.18
C ASP A 62 -3.47 2.65 -19.24
N THR A 63 -3.45 1.55 -19.98
CA THR A 63 -4.60 0.63 -20.09
C THR A 63 -4.68 -0.35 -18.91
N TRP A 64 -3.77 -0.23 -17.94
CA TRP A 64 -3.65 -1.18 -16.84
C TRP A 64 -4.37 -0.76 -15.55
N THR A 65 -4.61 -1.75 -14.68
CA THR A 65 -5.57 -1.67 -13.57
C THR A 65 -4.98 -1.11 -12.26
N THR A 66 -3.79 -0.49 -12.28
CA THR A 66 -3.05 -0.05 -11.08
C THR A 66 -2.97 1.47 -10.97
N PHE A 67 -4.10 2.15 -11.17
CA PHE A 67 -4.25 3.60 -11.04
C PHE A 67 -3.76 4.16 -9.68
N GLY A 68 -3.74 3.34 -8.62
CA GLY A 68 -3.28 3.75 -7.30
C GLY A 68 -1.75 3.86 -7.13
N LEU A 69 -0.97 3.63 -8.19
CA LEU A 69 0.48 3.55 -8.14
C LEU A 69 1.12 4.26 -9.35
N VAL A 70 0.72 5.51 -9.62
CA VAL A 70 1.37 6.31 -10.67
C VAL A 70 2.82 6.61 -10.30
N GLU A 71 3.01 7.07 -9.07
CA GLU A 71 4.32 7.21 -8.45
C GLU A 71 4.66 5.94 -7.66
N GLN A 72 5.76 5.27 -8.02
CA GLN A 72 6.26 4.09 -7.32
C GLN A 72 7.75 4.24 -7.02
N PRO A 73 8.26 3.64 -5.93
CA PRO A 73 9.69 3.53 -5.73
C PRO A 73 10.37 2.87 -6.93
N THR A 74 11.48 3.45 -7.38
CA THR A 74 12.28 2.92 -8.49
C THR A 74 13.67 2.54 -8.01
N ALA A 75 14.31 1.58 -8.69
CA ALA A 75 15.71 1.31 -8.43
C ALA A 75 16.55 2.46 -9.00
N ASP A 76 17.22 3.20 -8.13
CA ASP A 76 18.05 4.36 -8.47
C ASP A 76 19.56 4.08 -8.32
N GLU A 77 19.92 2.83 -8.00
CA GLU A 77 21.27 2.36 -7.72
C GLU A 77 21.97 3.01 -6.50
N GLY A 78 21.31 3.98 -5.87
CA GLY A 78 21.76 4.70 -4.68
C GLY A 78 20.98 4.27 -3.43
N LEU A 79 19.81 4.86 -3.21
CA LEU A 79 18.95 4.53 -2.08
C LEU A 79 18.30 3.15 -2.24
N ILE A 80 17.84 2.84 -3.45
CA ILE A 80 17.24 1.56 -3.81
C ILE A 80 18.15 0.90 -4.86
N PRO A 81 19.11 0.06 -4.43
CA PRO A 81 20.19 -0.42 -5.29
C PRO A 81 19.72 -1.37 -6.41
N ALA A 82 18.57 -2.02 -6.23
CA ALA A 82 17.91 -2.84 -7.23
C ALA A 82 16.46 -3.10 -6.82
N TYR A 83 15.65 -3.64 -7.73
CA TYR A 83 14.32 -4.13 -7.38
C TYR A 83 14.37 -5.23 -6.32
N PHE A 84 13.36 -5.25 -5.44
CA PHE A 84 13.27 -6.21 -4.33
C PHE A 84 13.44 -7.67 -4.78
N SER A 85 12.84 -8.05 -5.91
CA SER A 85 12.96 -9.42 -6.46
C SER A 85 14.40 -9.78 -6.86
N THR A 86 15.19 -8.82 -7.32
CA THR A 86 16.61 -8.98 -7.62
C THR A 86 17.43 -9.08 -6.33
N LEU A 87 17.14 -8.24 -5.34
CA LEU A 87 17.80 -8.27 -4.03
C LEU A 87 17.58 -9.61 -3.32
N VAL A 88 16.35 -10.14 -3.34
CA VAL A 88 16.03 -11.45 -2.76
C VAL A 88 16.78 -12.58 -3.48
N LYS A 89 16.76 -12.62 -4.81
CA LYS A 89 17.45 -13.67 -5.60
C LYS A 89 18.97 -13.66 -5.46
N SER A 90 19.55 -12.49 -5.19
CA SER A 90 20.99 -12.32 -4.99
C SER A 90 21.41 -12.36 -3.52
N GLU A 91 20.48 -12.64 -2.61
CA GLU A 91 20.70 -12.65 -1.15
C GLU A 91 21.26 -11.31 -0.62
N ARG A 92 21.00 -10.21 -1.34
CA ARG A 92 21.42 -8.85 -0.98
C ARG A 92 20.36 -8.15 -0.12
N TYR A 93 19.96 -8.80 0.96
CA TYR A 93 19.03 -8.23 1.95
C TYR A 93 19.48 -8.62 3.36
N ASN A 94 18.93 -7.94 4.37
CA ASN A 94 19.25 -8.27 5.76
C ASN A 94 18.60 -9.61 6.14
N THR A 95 19.42 -10.64 6.32
CA THR A 95 18.98 -11.99 6.71
C THR A 95 18.77 -12.17 8.21
N LYS A 96 19.11 -11.17 9.03
CA LYS A 96 18.99 -11.20 10.49
C LYS A 96 17.70 -10.56 11.00
N THR A 97 17.10 -9.66 10.21
CA THR A 97 15.87 -8.97 10.61
C THR A 97 14.67 -9.88 10.42
N ASN A 98 13.90 -10.06 11.49
CA ASN A 98 12.62 -10.75 11.41
C ASN A 98 11.59 -9.82 10.76
N ILE A 99 10.72 -10.39 9.94
CA ILE A 99 9.69 -9.65 9.20
C ILE A 99 8.33 -10.15 9.63
N MET A 100 7.50 -9.24 10.13
CA MET A 100 6.06 -9.45 10.22
C MET A 100 5.41 -8.78 9.01
N TRP A 101 4.60 -9.55 8.29
CA TRP A 101 3.88 -9.10 7.10
C TRP A 101 2.49 -9.73 7.08
N GLY A 102 1.54 -9.03 6.45
CA GLY A 102 0.16 -9.47 6.34
C GLY A 102 -0.57 -8.69 5.27
N ILE A 103 -1.77 -9.17 4.92
CA ILE A 103 -2.72 -8.51 4.03
C ILE A 103 -4.11 -8.65 4.64
N THR A 104 -5.01 -7.76 4.26
CA THR A 104 -6.44 -7.92 4.54
C THR A 104 -7.08 -8.91 3.56
N LYS A 105 -8.24 -9.44 3.94
CA LYS A 105 -8.90 -10.48 3.14
C LYS A 105 -9.42 -9.95 1.79
N ASP A 106 -9.87 -8.70 1.78
CA ASP A 106 -10.58 -8.06 0.67
C ASP A 106 -9.82 -6.82 0.13
N GLU A 107 -8.48 -6.86 0.09
CA GLU A 107 -7.57 -5.75 -0.33
C GLU A 107 -8.05 -4.98 -1.57
N ALA A 108 -8.21 -5.67 -2.70
CA ALA A 108 -8.49 -5.05 -4.00
C ALA A 108 -9.89 -4.43 -4.11
N ARG A 109 -10.77 -4.69 -3.14
CA ARG A 109 -12.18 -4.28 -3.18
C ARG A 109 -12.39 -2.80 -2.91
N LEU A 110 -11.47 -2.14 -2.20
CA LEU A 110 -11.52 -0.69 -2.07
C LEU A 110 -11.40 -0.03 -3.45
N TYR A 111 -10.49 -0.55 -4.29
CA TYR A 111 -10.03 0.14 -5.49
C TYR A 111 -10.86 -0.19 -6.73
N VAL A 112 -11.14 -1.46 -6.98
CA VAL A 112 -11.66 -1.84 -8.29
C VAL A 112 -13.12 -1.32 -8.59
N PRO A 113 -14.04 -0.96 -7.66
CA PRO A 113 -15.39 -0.46 -8.03
C PRO A 113 -15.42 1.04 -8.26
N LEU A 114 -14.41 1.77 -7.76
CA LEU A 114 -14.28 3.21 -7.95
C LEU A 114 -13.89 3.53 -9.40
N TYR A 115 -13.21 2.61 -10.09
CA TYR A 115 -12.55 2.89 -11.37
C TYR A 115 -12.96 1.97 -12.52
N PHE A 116 -13.65 0.85 -12.25
CA PHE A 116 -14.35 0.06 -13.26
C PHE A 116 -15.87 0.22 -13.07
N PRO A 117 -16.46 1.37 -13.43
CA PRO A 117 -17.90 1.62 -13.24
C PRO A 117 -18.77 0.71 -14.12
N HIS A 118 -18.19 0.07 -15.13
CA HIS A 118 -18.83 -0.92 -15.98
C HIS A 118 -18.20 -2.30 -15.78
N PRO A 119 -19.01 -3.36 -15.62
CA PRO A 119 -18.50 -4.72 -15.48
C PRO A 119 -17.60 -5.12 -16.65
N ILE A 120 -16.39 -5.59 -16.37
CA ILE A 120 -15.52 -6.20 -17.38
C ILE A 120 -16.13 -7.54 -17.81
N SER A 121 -16.29 -7.76 -19.12
CA SER A 121 -16.92 -8.98 -19.67
C SER A 121 -16.22 -10.27 -19.21
N ILE A 122 -17.02 -11.25 -18.79
CA ILE A 122 -16.58 -12.48 -18.11
C ILE A 122 -15.77 -13.41 -19.01
N THR A 123 -15.95 -13.33 -20.33
CA THR A 123 -15.17 -14.12 -21.30
C THR A 123 -13.68 -13.75 -21.32
N GLY A 124 -13.28 -12.64 -20.68
CA GLY A 124 -11.90 -12.31 -20.31
C GLY A 124 -11.64 -12.17 -18.79
N ALA A 125 -12.68 -12.18 -17.96
CA ALA A 125 -12.57 -11.90 -16.51
C ALA A 125 -12.30 -13.14 -15.63
N ALA A 126 -12.32 -14.35 -16.19
CA ALA A 126 -12.00 -15.59 -15.45
C ALA A 126 -10.56 -15.60 -14.87
N GLY A 127 -9.66 -14.78 -15.40
CA GLY A 127 -8.29 -14.57 -14.90
C GLY A 127 -8.10 -13.37 -13.96
N ALA A 128 -9.13 -12.53 -13.73
CA ALA A 128 -8.95 -11.27 -13.00
C ALA A 128 -9.80 -11.12 -11.73
N LEU A 129 -11.06 -11.55 -11.67
CA LEU A 129 -12.02 -10.78 -10.86
C LEU A 129 -13.21 -11.57 -10.25
N LYS A 130 -13.02 -12.78 -9.71
CA LYS A 130 -14.09 -13.49 -8.96
C LYS A 130 -14.18 -13.12 -7.47
N LEU A 131 -13.51 -12.06 -7.00
CA LEU A 131 -13.50 -11.70 -5.57
C LEU A 131 -13.88 -10.24 -5.28
N ILE A 132 -14.28 -9.48 -6.30
CA ILE A 132 -14.40 -8.05 -6.18
C ILE A 132 -15.77 -7.61 -6.71
N PHE A 133 -16.77 -7.51 -5.83
CA PHE A 133 -17.77 -6.42 -5.71
C PHE A 133 -19.13 -6.77 -5.15
N ASP A 134 -19.54 -5.91 -4.22
CA ASP A 134 -20.88 -5.61 -3.71
C ASP A 134 -20.73 -4.73 -2.47
N ARG A 135 -21.46 -3.60 -2.41
CA ARG A 135 -21.35 -2.56 -1.37
C ARG A 135 -22.37 -2.78 -0.25
N THR A 136 -22.09 -2.14 0.89
CA THR A 136 -22.82 -2.12 2.18
C THR A 136 -22.51 -3.31 3.11
N SER A 137 -22.42 -3.00 4.41
CA SER A 137 -22.05 -3.85 5.56
C SER A 137 -22.23 -5.36 5.35
N THR A 138 -21.13 -6.13 5.27
CA THR A 138 -21.16 -7.57 4.91
C THR A 138 -20.19 -8.47 5.72
N GLY A 139 -19.53 -7.98 6.78
CA GLY A 139 -18.53 -8.78 7.52
C GLY A 139 -17.23 -9.03 6.72
N ARG A 140 -16.70 -7.98 6.08
CA ARG A 140 -15.54 -8.02 5.17
C ARG A 140 -14.40 -7.16 5.71
N VAL A 141 -13.15 -7.45 5.29
CA VAL A 141 -11.94 -6.78 5.78
C VAL A 141 -11.18 -6.22 4.57
N CYS A 142 -11.43 -4.96 4.24
CA CYS A 142 -10.87 -4.25 3.07
C CYS A 142 -9.48 -3.66 3.34
N HIS A 143 -8.83 -3.14 2.29
CA HIS A 143 -7.59 -2.36 2.40
C HIS A 143 -7.66 -1.30 3.51
N SER A 144 -6.62 -1.24 4.32
CA SER A 144 -6.45 -0.34 5.48
C SER A 144 -7.42 -0.58 6.64
N ALA A 145 -8.31 -1.58 6.59
CA ALA A 145 -9.24 -1.87 7.69
C ALA A 145 -8.51 -2.25 9.00
N GLU A 146 -7.29 -2.80 8.88
CA GLU A 146 -6.39 -3.12 9.96
C GLU A 146 -5.72 -1.88 10.60
N THR A 147 -5.75 -0.71 9.97
CA THR A 147 -5.08 0.50 10.49
C THR A 147 -5.61 0.87 11.87
N GLN A 148 -6.93 0.93 12.04
CA GLN A 148 -7.53 1.27 13.33
C GLN A 148 -7.11 0.34 14.48
N PRO A 149 -7.20 -1.01 14.35
CA PRO A 149 -6.73 -1.91 15.40
C PRO A 149 -5.21 -1.92 15.56
N VAL A 150 -4.41 -1.69 14.51
CA VAL A 150 -2.94 -1.57 14.62
C VAL A 150 -2.52 -0.39 15.48
N PHE A 151 -3.19 0.75 15.34
CA PHE A 151 -2.88 1.97 16.07
C PHE A 151 -3.66 2.12 17.38
N ALA A 152 -4.48 1.13 17.77
CA ALA A 152 -5.34 1.21 18.94
C ALA A 152 -6.16 2.51 18.96
N SER A 153 -6.71 2.92 17.81
CA SER A 153 -7.27 4.27 17.67
C SER A 153 -8.41 4.53 18.66
N GLY A 154 -9.20 3.51 19.01
CA GLY A 154 -10.26 3.63 20.01
C GLY A 154 -9.76 3.83 21.44
N ALA A 155 -8.55 3.36 21.78
CA ALA A 155 -7.93 3.59 23.08
C ALA A 155 -7.00 4.81 23.12
N SER A 156 -6.53 5.30 21.95
CA SER A 156 -5.48 6.31 21.86
C SER A 156 -5.94 7.68 21.33
N VAL A 157 -7.06 7.76 20.62
CA VAL A 157 -7.52 9.00 19.98
C VAL A 157 -8.88 9.44 20.55
N PRO A 158 -8.97 10.60 21.23
CA PRO A 158 -10.24 11.12 21.71
C PRO A 158 -11.27 11.28 20.58
N GLY A 159 -12.50 10.81 20.82
CA GLY A 159 -13.59 10.87 19.84
C GLY A 159 -13.67 9.68 18.88
N TYR A 160 -12.68 8.79 18.90
CA TYR A 160 -12.75 7.48 18.24
C TYR A 160 -13.09 6.42 19.29
N SER A 161 -13.99 5.50 18.93
CA SER A 161 -14.41 4.44 19.82
C SER A 161 -14.27 3.09 19.14
N GLN A 162 -13.54 2.18 19.77
CA GLN A 162 -13.51 0.75 19.46
C GLN A 162 -14.01 0.05 20.72
N ILE A 163 -15.12 -0.67 20.61
CA ILE A 163 -15.84 -1.29 21.74
C ILE A 163 -16.02 -2.79 21.49
N GLY A 164 -16.43 -3.53 22.52
CA GLY A 164 -16.77 -4.95 22.39
C GLY A 164 -15.68 -5.79 21.72
N ASP A 165 -16.05 -6.55 20.69
CA ASP A 165 -15.12 -7.44 19.97
C ASP A 165 -14.05 -6.69 19.19
N ASP A 166 -14.34 -5.49 18.69
CA ASP A 166 -13.35 -4.69 17.95
C ASP A 166 -12.23 -4.22 18.88
N ALA A 167 -12.56 -3.83 20.11
CA ALA A 167 -11.58 -3.49 21.15
C ALA A 167 -10.71 -4.71 21.51
N ARG A 168 -11.34 -5.89 21.69
CA ARG A 168 -10.63 -7.14 21.98
C ARG A 168 -9.74 -7.59 20.83
N PHE A 169 -10.18 -7.40 19.58
CA PHE A 169 -9.37 -7.68 18.39
C PHE A 169 -8.21 -6.69 18.27
N ALA A 170 -8.44 -5.39 18.47
CA ALA A 170 -7.38 -4.39 18.52
C ALA A 170 -6.33 -4.74 19.57
N ARG A 171 -6.75 -5.16 20.78
CA ARG A 171 -5.82 -5.61 21.83
C ARG A 171 -4.93 -6.74 21.34
N GLN A 172 -5.53 -7.74 20.69
CA GLN A 172 -4.82 -8.88 20.13
C GLN A 172 -3.80 -8.50 19.05
N VAL A 173 -4.08 -7.48 18.23
CA VAL A 173 -3.15 -6.99 17.22
C VAL A 173 -2.00 -6.23 17.88
N VAL A 174 -2.32 -5.27 18.77
CA VAL A 174 -1.34 -4.41 19.44
C VAL A 174 -0.38 -5.24 20.31
N ASP A 175 -0.87 -6.23 21.05
CA ASP A 175 -0.02 -7.10 21.87
C ASP A 175 0.98 -7.88 21.03
N ARG A 176 0.55 -8.40 19.86
CA ARG A 176 1.44 -9.13 18.96
C ARG A 176 2.50 -8.22 18.35
N LEU A 177 2.13 -7.00 17.94
CA LEU A 177 3.07 -6.01 17.42
C LEU A 177 4.07 -5.56 18.50
N ALA A 178 3.58 -5.26 19.71
CA ALA A 178 4.44 -4.87 20.83
C ALA A 178 5.38 -6.00 21.26
N THR A 179 4.91 -7.25 21.23
CA THR A 179 5.73 -8.42 21.58
C THR A 179 6.77 -8.69 20.50
N PHE A 180 6.39 -8.62 19.22
CA PHE A 180 7.32 -8.75 18.10
C PHE A 180 8.41 -7.68 18.14
N ALA A 181 8.05 -6.43 18.38
CA ALA A 181 9.02 -5.33 18.48
C ALA A 181 10.03 -5.51 19.62
N LYS A 182 9.67 -6.23 20.69
CA LYS A 182 10.53 -6.45 21.87
C LYS A 182 11.31 -7.76 21.84
N THR A 183 10.82 -8.76 21.10
CA THR A 183 11.28 -10.14 21.23
C THR A 183 11.53 -10.84 19.90
N ASP A 184 11.30 -10.16 18.77
CA ASP A 184 11.32 -10.75 17.43
C ASP A 184 10.28 -11.88 17.21
N ASN A 185 9.36 -12.07 18.16
CA ASN A 185 8.33 -13.11 18.14
C ASN A 185 6.95 -12.49 18.37
N PRO A 186 5.95 -12.73 17.51
CA PRO A 186 4.62 -12.16 17.69
C PRO A 186 3.80 -12.82 18.81
N ASN A 187 4.22 -13.98 19.33
CA ASN A 187 3.42 -14.73 20.30
C ASN A 187 3.33 -13.97 21.64
N PRO A 188 2.11 -13.66 22.15
CA PRO A 188 1.94 -12.89 23.38
C PRO A 188 2.73 -13.47 24.55
N GLN A 189 3.38 -12.58 25.32
CA GLN A 189 4.14 -12.94 26.52
C GLN A 189 3.54 -12.28 27.77
N PRO A 190 3.62 -12.92 28.94
CA PRO A 190 3.23 -12.28 30.20
C PRO A 190 3.97 -10.95 30.41
N GLY A 191 3.22 -9.89 30.77
CA GLY A 191 3.78 -8.56 31.03
C GLY A 191 4.05 -7.70 29.79
N LEU A 192 3.88 -8.23 28.58
CA LEU A 192 3.98 -7.45 27.34
C LEU A 192 2.58 -7.13 26.81
N VAL A 193 2.02 -6.03 27.31
CA VAL A 193 0.68 -5.53 26.96
C VAL A 193 0.74 -4.20 26.22
N GLY A 194 -0.13 -4.03 25.24
CA GLY A 194 -0.35 -2.82 24.47
C GLY A 194 -1.27 -1.81 25.15
N VAL A 195 -1.42 -0.62 24.54
CA VAL A 195 -2.22 0.49 25.07
C VAL A 195 -3.71 0.14 25.24
N GLU A 196 -4.22 -0.82 24.46
CA GLU A 196 -5.58 -1.37 24.60
C GLU A 196 -5.85 -2.01 25.97
N SER A 197 -4.82 -2.25 26.80
CA SER A 197 -5.01 -2.61 28.21
C SER A 197 -5.69 -1.54 29.06
N ARG A 198 -5.89 -0.34 28.52
CA ARG A 198 -6.60 0.78 29.15
C ARG A 198 -8.07 0.87 28.69
N ASN A 199 -8.46 0.09 27.69
CA ASN A 199 -9.81 0.09 27.15
C ASN A 199 -10.75 -0.68 28.10
N LEU A 200 -11.84 -0.04 28.54
CA LEU A 200 -12.77 -0.61 29.51
C LEU A 200 -13.44 -1.90 28.99
N ASP A 201 -13.71 -1.98 27.69
CA ASP A 201 -14.26 -3.18 27.05
C ASP A 201 -13.27 -4.37 27.04
N VAL A 202 -11.98 -4.09 27.20
CA VAL A 202 -10.93 -5.11 27.30
C VAL A 202 -10.71 -5.52 28.76
N THR A 203 -10.73 -4.56 29.69
CA THR A 203 -10.46 -4.84 31.12
C THR A 203 -11.65 -5.43 31.87
N SER A 204 -12.87 -5.25 31.38
CA SER A 204 -14.11 -5.72 32.03
C SER A 204 -14.40 -7.21 31.84
N VAL A 205 -13.66 -7.88 30.94
CA VAL A 205 -13.77 -9.31 30.67
C VAL A 205 -12.56 -10.01 31.29
N GLN A 206 -12.64 -10.31 32.59
CA GLN A 206 -11.66 -11.13 33.33
C GLN A 206 -12.30 -12.44 33.79
#